data_AF-A0A7S2IL96-F1
#
_entry.id   AF-A0A7S2IL96-F1
#
_cell.length_a   1.000
_cell.length_b   1.000
_cell.length_c   1.000
_cell.angle_alpha   90.00
_cell.angle_beta   90.00
_cell.angle_gamma   90.00
#
_symmetry.space_group_name_H-M   'P 1'
#
loop_
_entity.id
_entity.type
_entity.pdbx_description
1 polymer ?
#
loop_
_entity_poly.entity_id
_entity_poly.type
_entity_poly.pdbx_seq_one_letter_code
_entity_poly.pdbx_strand_id
1 'polypeptide(L)'
;YMFQKGFTVTGTKGAVEELQKLAEGAKALQARLIKGSGAFHSPLMNSAKTTLGAALLEMLPRMKRPRCKVFMNTTAKAVDYDTDPYRIGEILSQQMVSPVFWKDCMEAMIEDGVREFYECGPMGQLRAMMK
;
A
#
# COMPACT_ATOMS: atom_id res chain seq x y z
N TYR A 1 -3.93 5.66 7.66
CA TYR A 1 -5.13 4.85 7.35
C TYR A 1 -5.71 5.22 5.99
N MET A 2 -6.37 4.29 5.29
CA MET A 2 -6.81 4.48 3.89
C MET A 2 -8.09 5.32 3.73
N PHE A 3 -8.95 5.38 4.76
CA PHE A 3 -10.15 6.21 4.79
C PHE A 3 -10.21 7.01 6.11
N GLN A 4 -10.83 8.19 6.11
CA GLN A 4 -10.97 9.00 7.34
C GLN A 4 -11.81 8.31 8.44
N LYS A 5 -12.80 7.50 8.06
CA LYS A 5 -13.74 6.83 8.98
C LYS A 5 -13.78 5.31 8.78
N GLY A 6 -12.69 4.72 8.34
CA GLY A 6 -12.62 3.28 8.10
C GLY A 6 -11.22 2.79 7.77
N PHE A 7 -11.05 1.48 7.82
CA PHE A 7 -9.80 0.83 7.48
C PHE A 7 -10.08 -0.51 6.83
N THR A 8 -9.14 -0.95 5.99
CA THR A 8 -9.15 -2.29 5.41
C THR A 8 -8.25 -3.17 6.26
N VAL A 9 -8.72 -4.37 6.57
CA VAL A 9 -7.93 -5.41 7.21
C VAL A 9 -7.71 -6.58 6.26
N THR A 10 -6.68 -7.35 6.56
CA THR A 10 -6.25 -8.52 5.79
C THR A 10 -5.78 -9.58 6.79
N GLY A 11 -6.01 -10.85 6.48
CA GLY A 11 -5.72 -11.94 7.41
C GLY A 11 -6.25 -13.27 6.90
N THR A 12 -6.27 -14.27 7.78
CA THR A 12 -6.88 -15.57 7.44
C THR A 12 -8.38 -15.39 7.23
N LYS A 13 -8.98 -16.24 6.39
CA LYS A 13 -10.42 -16.21 6.10
C LYS A 13 -11.27 -16.19 7.37
N GLY A 14 -10.99 -17.09 8.31
CA GLY A 14 -11.74 -17.15 9.57
C GLY A 14 -11.61 -15.88 10.42
N ALA A 15 -10.41 -15.28 10.49
CA ALA A 15 -10.20 -14.05 11.26
C ALA A 15 -10.95 -12.85 10.67
N VAL A 16 -10.96 -12.70 9.34
CA VAL A 16 -11.68 -11.58 8.69
C VAL A 16 -13.19 -11.77 8.71
N GLU A 17 -13.67 -13.02 8.61
CA GLU A 17 -15.09 -13.36 8.75
C GLU A 17 -15.59 -13.09 10.19
N GLU A 18 -14.77 -13.40 11.20
CA GLU A 18 -15.10 -13.10 12.59
C GLU A 18 -15.11 -11.59 12.86
N LEU A 19 -14.10 -10.86 12.36
CA LEU A 19 -14.08 -9.40 12.50
C LEU A 19 -15.29 -8.75 11.84
N GLN A 20 -15.75 -9.26 10.69
CA GLN A 20 -16.95 -8.76 10.04
C GLN A 20 -18.16 -8.85 10.99
N LYS A 21 -18.40 -10.02 11.60
CA LYS A 21 -19.53 -10.22 12.53
C LYS A 21 -19.43 -9.28 13.73
N LEU A 22 -18.24 -9.14 14.30
CA LEU A 22 -18.00 -8.23 15.42
C LEU A 22 -18.27 -6.77 15.05
N ALA A 23 -17.84 -6.33 13.87
CA ALA A 23 -18.09 -4.98 13.37
C ALA A 23 -19.58 -4.72 13.12
N GLU A 24 -20.30 -5.68 12.53
CA GLU A 24 -21.76 -5.61 12.33
C GLU A 24 -22.51 -5.54 13.65
N GLY A 25 -22.14 -6.38 14.63
CA GLY A 25 -22.70 -6.35 15.99
C GLY A 25 -22.43 -5.04 16.74
N ALA A 26 -21.28 -4.41 16.47
CA ALA A 26 -20.92 -3.09 16.97
C ALA A 26 -21.60 -1.93 16.20
N LYS A 27 -22.49 -2.22 15.25
CA LYS A 27 -23.21 -1.23 14.42
C LYS A 27 -22.28 -0.37 13.55
N ALA A 28 -21.18 -0.95 13.05
CA ALA A 28 -20.36 -0.29 12.04
C ALA A 28 -21.22 0.12 10.84
N LEU A 29 -20.96 1.30 10.27
CA LEU A 29 -21.70 1.81 9.11
C LEU A 29 -21.68 0.83 7.92
N GLN A 30 -20.54 0.17 7.73
CA GLN A 30 -20.35 -0.86 6.72
C GLN A 30 -19.26 -1.84 7.17
N ALA A 31 -19.50 -3.13 6.97
CA ALA A 31 -18.49 -4.20 7.04
C ALA A 31 -18.69 -5.11 5.81
N ARG A 32 -17.65 -5.28 4.99
CA ARG A 32 -17.75 -6.05 3.74
C ARG A 32 -16.48 -6.86 3.50
N LEU A 33 -16.66 -8.15 3.23
CA LEU A 33 -15.59 -9.00 2.72
C LEU A 33 -15.27 -8.65 1.27
N ILE A 34 -13.98 -8.50 0.98
CA ILE A 34 -13.47 -8.29 -0.38
C ILE A 34 -13.24 -9.66 -1.00
N LYS A 35 -14.09 -10.04 -1.96
CA LYS A 35 -13.98 -11.34 -2.66
C LYS A 35 -12.84 -11.30 -3.67
N GLY A 36 -12.07 -12.39 -3.77
CA GLY A 36 -11.04 -12.56 -4.80
C GLY A 36 -9.70 -11.86 -4.52
N SER A 37 -9.57 -11.14 -3.40
CA SER A 37 -8.26 -10.63 -2.97
C SER A 37 -7.52 -11.69 -2.17
N GLY A 38 -6.24 -11.94 -2.49
CA GLY A 38 -5.35 -12.61 -1.55
C GLY A 38 -5.20 -11.79 -0.26
N ALA A 39 -4.57 -12.38 0.76
CA ALA A 39 -4.27 -11.70 2.02
C ALA A 39 -3.09 -10.70 1.86
N PHE A 40 -3.16 -9.83 0.85
CA PHE A 40 -2.18 -8.80 0.53
C PHE A 40 -1.88 -7.92 1.74
N HIS A 41 -0.68 -7.36 1.82
CA HIS A 41 -0.27 -6.47 2.91
C HIS A 41 -0.31 -7.13 4.30
N SER A 42 -0.12 -8.45 4.34
CA SER A 42 -0.10 -9.24 5.58
C SER A 42 1.10 -10.19 5.63
N PRO A 43 1.48 -10.70 6.81
CA PRO A 43 2.50 -11.73 6.94
C PRO A 43 2.22 -13.02 6.13
N LEU A 44 0.97 -13.26 5.73
CA LEU A 44 0.61 -14.40 4.89
C LEU A 44 1.20 -14.32 3.47
N MET A 45 1.69 -13.14 3.06
CA MET A 45 2.36 -12.92 1.77
C MET A 45 3.88 -13.14 1.82
N ASN A 46 4.44 -13.65 2.92
CA ASN A 46 5.90 -13.82 3.04
C ASN A 46 6.52 -14.66 1.92
N SER A 47 5.85 -15.72 1.45
CA SER A 47 6.34 -16.50 0.30
C SER A 47 6.44 -15.64 -0.97
N ALA A 48 5.41 -14.86 -1.26
CA ALA A 48 5.38 -13.93 -2.39
C ALA A 48 6.41 -12.80 -2.26
N LYS A 49 6.64 -12.29 -1.03
CA LYS A 49 7.71 -11.33 -0.73
C LYS A 49 9.07 -11.89 -1.14
N THR A 50 9.36 -13.14 -0.76
CA THR A 50 10.62 -13.82 -1.10
C THR A 50 10.77 -13.98 -2.61
N THR A 51 9.74 -14.47 -3.30
CA THR A 51 9.75 -14.62 -4.76
C THR A 51 9.96 -13.29 -5.47
N LEU A 52 9.24 -12.24 -5.06
CA LEU A 52 9.40 -10.90 -5.63
C LEU A 52 10.80 -10.33 -5.36
N GLY A 53 11.34 -10.55 -4.15
CA GLY A 53 12.68 -10.11 -3.79
C GLY A 53 13.75 -10.71 -4.69
N ALA A 54 13.69 -12.02 -4.96
CA ALA A 54 14.61 -12.68 -5.89
C ALA A 54 14.52 -12.09 -7.31
N ALA A 55 13.31 -11.92 -7.83
CA ALA A 55 13.10 -11.31 -9.15
C ALA A 55 13.61 -9.86 -9.24
N LEU A 56 13.46 -9.07 -8.17
CA LEU A 56 13.98 -7.71 -8.11
C LEU A 56 15.52 -7.67 -8.08
N LEU A 57 16.16 -8.63 -7.40
CA LEU A 57 17.63 -8.77 -7.42
C LEU A 57 18.15 -9.13 -8.82
N GLU A 58 17.48 -10.05 -9.52
CA GLU A 58 17.82 -10.38 -10.91
C GLU A 58 17.65 -9.17 -11.85
N MET A 59 16.65 -8.33 -11.60
CA MET A 59 16.37 -7.12 -12.38
C MET A 59 17.29 -5.95 -12.03
N LEU A 60 17.97 -5.97 -10.89
CA LEU A 60 18.75 -4.85 -10.36
C LEU A 60 19.74 -4.23 -11.37
N PRO A 61 20.50 -4.99 -12.19
CA PRO A 61 21.42 -4.41 -13.18
C PRO A 61 20.73 -3.55 -14.25
N ARG A 62 19.42 -3.71 -14.43
CA ARG A 62 18.59 -2.97 -15.40
C ARG A 62 17.77 -1.86 -14.76
N MET A 63 17.71 -1.79 -13.43
CA MET A 63 16.97 -0.76 -12.72
C MET A 63 17.70 0.58 -12.83
N LYS A 64 16.92 1.65 -13.00
CA LYS A 64 17.42 3.03 -13.06
C LYS A 64 16.93 3.80 -11.84
N ARG A 65 17.68 4.83 -11.46
CA ARG A 65 17.23 5.77 -10.42
C ARG A 65 15.92 6.45 -10.84
N PRO A 66 15.07 6.84 -9.88
CA PRO A 66 13.85 7.60 -10.17
C PRO A 66 14.16 8.88 -10.95
N ARG A 67 13.27 9.27 -11.86
CA ARG A 67 13.37 10.55 -12.57
C ARG A 67 12.64 11.69 -11.85
N CYS A 68 11.86 11.34 -10.85
CA CYS A 68 11.10 12.23 -10.01
C CYS A 68 10.95 11.60 -8.62
N LYS A 69 10.58 12.43 -7.66
CA LYS A 69 10.27 12.00 -6.30
C LYS A 69 9.09 11.02 -6.30
N VAL A 70 9.22 9.90 -5.59
CA VAL A 70 8.17 8.88 -5.46
C VAL A 70 7.93 8.61 -3.98
N PHE A 71 6.70 8.82 -3.51
CA PHE A 71 6.32 8.50 -2.13
C PHE A 71 5.90 7.03 -2.03
N MET A 72 6.60 6.28 -1.19
CA MET A 72 6.45 4.83 -1.11
C MET A 72 5.41 4.46 -0.05
N ASN A 73 4.37 3.74 -0.46
CA ASN A 73 3.28 3.28 0.42
C ASN A 73 3.75 2.48 1.65
N THR A 74 4.92 1.84 1.55
CA THR A 74 5.51 1.02 2.62
C THR A 74 6.13 1.86 3.74
N THR A 75 6.61 3.07 3.44
CA THR A 75 7.39 3.89 4.39
C THR A 75 6.77 5.26 4.65
N ALA A 76 5.78 5.68 3.86
CA ALA A 76 5.26 7.04 3.80
C ALA A 76 6.31 8.11 3.48
N LYS A 77 7.47 7.70 2.95
CA LYS A 77 8.60 8.58 2.64
C LYS A 77 8.85 8.63 1.15
N ALA A 78 9.37 9.76 0.71
CA ALA A 78 9.88 9.94 -0.62
C ALA A 78 11.18 9.16 -0.84
N VAL A 79 11.32 8.59 -2.03
CA VAL A 79 12.60 8.28 -2.66
C VAL A 79 12.82 9.27 -3.80
N ASP A 80 14.07 9.66 -4.04
CA ASP A 80 14.43 10.72 -4.98
C ASP A 80 15.46 10.25 -6.02
N TYR A 81 15.90 11.16 -6.89
CA TYR A 81 16.80 10.89 -8.02
C TYR A 81 18.16 10.31 -7.63
N ASP A 82 18.57 10.46 -6.38
CA ASP A 82 19.83 9.97 -5.82
C ASP A 82 19.68 8.61 -5.12
N THR A 83 18.45 8.13 -4.93
CA THR A 83 18.19 6.89 -4.21
C THR A 83 18.68 5.68 -5.00
N ASP A 84 19.42 4.80 -4.32
CA ASP A 84 19.92 3.56 -4.88
C ASP A 84 18.75 2.63 -5.32
N PRO A 85 18.73 2.14 -6.58
CA PRO A 85 17.75 1.17 -7.04
C PRO A 85 17.66 -0.09 -6.17
N TYR A 86 18.75 -0.51 -5.53
CA TYR A 86 18.75 -1.63 -4.58
C TYR A 86 17.78 -1.36 -3.43
N ARG A 87 17.86 -0.15 -2.84
CA ARG A 87 16.98 0.26 -1.75
C ARG A 87 15.52 0.29 -2.16
N ILE A 88 15.24 0.71 -3.40
CA ILE A 88 13.88 0.69 -3.96
C ILE A 88 13.38 -0.75 -4.06
N GLY A 89 14.20 -1.69 -4.55
CA GLY A 89 13.89 -3.12 -4.59
C GLY A 89 13.52 -3.69 -3.22
N GLU A 90 14.28 -3.34 -2.17
CA GLU A 90 13.95 -3.76 -0.79
C GLU A 90 12.57 -3.25 -0.34
N ILE A 91 12.25 -1.98 -0.61
CA ILE A 91 10.97 -1.37 -0.25
C ILE A 91 9.81 -2.03 -1.00
N LEU A 92 9.99 -2.33 -2.29
CA LEU A 92 8.99 -3.00 -3.13
C LEU A 92 8.71 -4.43 -2.65
N SER A 93 9.76 -5.19 -2.30
CA SER A 93 9.58 -6.52 -1.71
C SER A 93 8.84 -6.44 -0.37
N GLN A 94 9.26 -5.51 0.51
CA GLN A 94 8.65 -5.31 1.81
C GLN A 94 7.16 -4.90 1.73
N GLN A 95 6.76 -4.18 0.68
CA GLN A 95 5.37 -3.75 0.46
C GLN A 95 4.36 -4.91 0.50
N MET A 96 4.77 -6.11 0.07
CA MET A 96 3.91 -7.30 0.03
C MET A 96 3.33 -7.69 1.38
N VAL A 97 4.07 -7.40 2.47
CA VAL A 97 3.72 -7.78 3.85
C VAL A 97 3.49 -6.58 4.77
N SER A 98 3.55 -5.37 4.22
CA SER A 98 3.39 -4.12 4.97
C SER A 98 2.06 -3.45 4.64
N PRO A 99 1.46 -2.73 5.61
CA PRO A 99 0.26 -1.94 5.34
C PRO A 99 0.55 -0.83 4.32
N VAL A 100 -0.51 -0.34 3.68
CA VAL A 100 -0.47 0.82 2.78
C VAL A 100 -0.66 2.09 3.61
N PHE A 101 0.40 2.86 3.81
CA PHE A 101 0.38 4.14 4.53
C PHE A 101 -0.16 5.28 3.66
N TRP A 102 -1.36 5.11 3.11
CA TRP A 102 -1.98 6.05 2.16
C TRP A 102 -2.08 7.48 2.71
N LYS A 103 -2.78 7.67 3.83
CA LYS A 103 -2.92 8.99 4.48
C LYS A 103 -1.57 9.63 4.73
N ASP A 104 -0.63 8.85 5.27
CA ASP A 104 0.69 9.37 5.64
C ASP A 104 1.49 9.77 4.39
N CYS A 105 1.38 9.03 3.28
CA CYS A 105 1.93 9.45 1.98
C CYS A 105 1.30 10.76 1.49
N MET A 106 -0.01 10.92 1.61
CA MET A 106 -0.72 12.13 1.15
C MET A 106 -0.35 13.35 1.99
N GLU A 107 -0.28 13.19 3.31
CA GLU A 107 0.20 14.21 4.24
C GLU A 107 1.65 14.60 3.91
N ALA A 108 2.53 13.62 3.71
CA ALA A 108 3.92 13.87 3.34
C ALA A 108 4.05 14.61 1.98
N MET A 109 3.24 14.26 0.98
CA MET A 109 3.21 14.99 -0.29
C MET A 109 2.76 16.46 -0.12
N ILE A 110 1.73 16.70 0.70
CA ILE A 110 1.22 18.06 0.96
C ILE A 110 2.25 18.89 1.72
N GLU A 111 2.89 18.30 2.73
CA GLU A 111 3.99 18.92 3.49
C GLU A 111 5.19 19.25 2.58
N ASP A 112 5.50 18.38 1.62
CA ASP A 112 6.55 18.59 0.60
C ASP A 112 6.15 19.59 -0.49
N GLY A 113 4.98 20.23 -0.39
CA GLY A 113 4.56 21.33 -1.26
C GLY A 113 3.65 20.94 -2.43
N VAL A 114 3.24 19.67 -2.55
CA VAL A 114 2.28 19.24 -3.58
C VAL A 114 0.92 19.87 -3.32
N ARG A 115 0.29 20.42 -4.37
CA ARG A 115 -1.04 21.07 -4.31
C ARG A 115 -2.04 20.50 -5.30
N GLU A 116 -1.56 19.89 -6.37
CA GLU A 116 -2.39 19.32 -7.42
C GLU A 116 -2.18 17.81 -7.49
N PHE A 117 -3.28 17.07 -7.56
CA PHE A 117 -3.29 15.61 -7.62
C PHE A 117 -4.07 15.15 -8.84
N TYR A 118 -3.45 14.30 -9.66
CA TYR A 118 -4.06 13.71 -10.84
C TYR A 118 -4.12 12.19 -10.65
N GLU A 119 -5.33 11.63 -10.72
CA GLU A 119 -5.51 10.17 -10.66
C GLU A 119 -5.45 9.59 -12.07
N CYS A 120 -4.42 8.78 -12.34
CA CYS A 120 -4.26 8.04 -13.57
C CYS A 120 -4.86 6.64 -13.42
N GLY A 121 -6.19 6.51 -13.53
CA GLY A 121 -6.89 5.23 -13.44
C GLY A 121 -8.38 5.35 -13.72
N PRO A 122 -9.05 4.24 -14.10
CA PRO A 122 -10.42 4.30 -14.64
C PRO A 122 -11.52 4.56 -13.60
N MET A 123 -11.25 4.32 -12.30
CA MET A 123 -12.30 4.19 -11.28
C MET A 123 -12.47 5.41 -10.35
N GLY A 124 -11.57 6.39 -10.35
CA GLY A 124 -11.69 7.57 -9.47
C GLY A 124 -11.57 7.24 -7.97
N GLN A 125 -11.03 6.07 -7.63
CA GLN A 125 -11.00 5.55 -6.27
C GLN A 125 -10.02 6.33 -5.39
N LEU A 126 -8.85 6.70 -5.93
CA LEU A 126 -7.86 7.47 -5.18
C LEU A 126 -8.39 8.87 -4.86
N ARG A 127 -9.05 9.50 -5.82
CA ARG A 127 -9.72 10.79 -5.63
C ARG A 127 -10.81 10.72 -4.58
N ALA A 128 -11.57 9.62 -4.52
CA ALA A 128 -12.58 9.43 -3.48
C ALA A 128 -11.95 9.28 -2.09
N MET A 129 -10.78 8.65 -1.98
CA MET A 129 -10.04 8.49 -0.71
C MET A 129 -9.31 9.76 -0.24
N MET A 130 -9.15 10.75 -1.13
CA MET A 130 -8.55 12.06 -0.81
C MET A 130 -9.54 13.06 -0.23
N LYS A 131 -10.84 12.81 -0.33
CA LYS A 131 -11.90 13.68 0.20
C LYS A 131 -12.17 13.35 1.66
#